data_AF-E9H3S4-F1
#
_entry.id   AF-E9H3S4-F1
#
_cell.length_a   1.000
_cell.length_b   1.000
_cell.length_c   1.000
_cell.angle_alpha   90.00
_cell.angle_beta   90.00
_cell.angle_gamma   90.00
#
_symmetry.space_group_name_H-M   'P 1'
#
loop_
_entity.id
_entity.type
_entity.pdbx_description
1 polymer ?
#
loop_
_entity_poly.entity_id
_entity_poly.type
_entity_poly.pdbx_seq_one_letter_code
_entity_poly.pdbx_strand_id
1 'polypeptide(L)'
;YYLCARAGLYGLLKKYALSPEQLAENMRDNYQLHKVDHTPTEPLVAAVEYVSPELQTASEVLKAANYMLAVQIAKEPLVLQCVRESFFERARIDVIPTEKGWKEIDENHNLYPIKFVKDKPVSDLVDDQFLRLWVAEQDKLLTIVFQTKIEGAKTASYVDEIKALFTQNRVRKYVEEWNILHNEIIDLAISKFVFPALVKELKAKLLNEAQKFVKRACCQQLYNWLNVAPYEVNFGDKKGWETENGTRVLGLSFGAKKAVFGCLINGDGERSNQIHLKHILAKLKNAEKVNDLKKIKNFISKYKPHAIAVSCESKKATKLVKNLRAIIAELVEDEKLPTINVELVDNSLAKVFAKSTRAKTEFPRHLLYCEAIIIARVLQDPLIAYSQLCNADEDILKLKYHPLQEQLSKEELLEGLYLVFVNRTNELGVDINRAIHHPHTANVVQFICGLGPIKAEALIQTLQQNHQQLENRSQLETNCHMGPKVFENCAGFIKIGKTSLGDGVESSVEVLDARVHSD
;
A
#
# COMPACT_ATOMS: atom_id res chain seq x y z
N TYR A 1 -13.58 -23.30 35.14
CA TYR A 1 -12.28 -23.98 35.37
C TYR A 1 -11.84 -23.88 36.82
N TYR A 2 -11.52 -22.69 37.36
CA TYR A 2 -11.03 -22.55 38.75
C TYR A 2 -12.00 -23.13 39.81
N LEU A 3 -13.31 -22.90 39.66
CA LEU A 3 -14.33 -23.51 40.53
C LEU A 3 -14.31 -25.04 40.48
N CYS A 4 -14.21 -25.63 39.29
CA CYS A 4 -14.08 -27.08 39.08
C CYS A 4 -12.81 -27.65 39.73
N ALA A 5 -11.69 -26.92 39.60
CA ALA A 5 -10.42 -27.30 40.21
C ALA A 5 -10.48 -27.26 41.75
N ARG A 6 -11.11 -26.23 42.32
CA ARG A 6 -11.32 -26.07 43.77
C ARG A 6 -12.23 -27.17 44.33
N ALA A 7 -13.24 -27.58 43.56
CA ALA A 7 -14.12 -28.70 43.90
C ALA A 7 -13.46 -30.09 43.77
N GLY A 8 -12.16 -30.17 43.46
CA GLY A 8 -11.41 -31.44 43.46
C GLY A 8 -11.66 -32.33 42.24
N LEU A 9 -12.26 -31.80 41.16
CA LEU A 9 -12.69 -32.60 40.00
C LEU A 9 -11.55 -33.24 39.19
N TYR A 10 -10.28 -32.89 39.44
CA TYR A 10 -9.13 -33.57 38.83
C TYR A 10 -9.12 -35.08 39.09
N GLY A 11 -9.59 -35.53 40.26
CA GLY A 11 -9.71 -36.95 40.57
C GLY A 11 -10.69 -37.66 39.63
N LEU A 12 -11.82 -37.01 39.33
CA LEU A 12 -12.85 -37.52 38.44
C LEU A 12 -12.37 -37.57 36.98
N LEU A 13 -11.59 -36.57 36.53
CA LEU A 13 -11.04 -36.54 35.17
C LEU A 13 -10.13 -37.74 34.85
N LYS A 14 -9.45 -38.32 35.84
CA LYS A 14 -8.67 -39.55 35.63
C LYS A 14 -9.54 -40.75 35.23
N LYS A 15 -10.85 -40.70 35.47
CA LYS A 15 -11.82 -41.74 35.09
C LYS A 15 -12.31 -41.59 33.63
N TYR A 16 -12.02 -40.46 32.96
CA TYR A 16 -12.40 -40.16 31.55
C TYR A 16 -11.47 -40.83 30.51
N ALA A 17 -10.76 -41.88 30.91
CA ALA A 17 -9.88 -42.74 30.08
C ALA A 17 -8.62 -42.08 29.48
N LEU A 18 -8.74 -40.93 28.81
CA LEU A 18 -7.63 -40.29 28.07
C LEU A 18 -7.38 -38.86 28.56
N SER A 19 -6.10 -38.51 28.70
CA SER A 19 -5.69 -37.13 28.96
C SER A 19 -5.78 -36.27 27.68
N PRO A 20 -5.83 -34.93 27.79
CA PRO A 20 -5.76 -34.02 26.66
C PRO A 20 -4.53 -34.28 25.76
N GLU A 21 -3.37 -34.56 26.36
CA GLU A 21 -2.12 -34.83 25.65
C GLU A 21 -2.21 -36.14 24.85
N GLN A 22 -2.76 -37.19 25.45
CA GLN A 22 -2.95 -38.48 24.77
C GLN A 22 -3.94 -38.38 23.60
N LEU A 23 -5.02 -37.60 23.78
CA LEU A 23 -5.94 -37.30 22.68
C LEU A 23 -5.22 -36.51 21.57
N ALA A 24 -4.37 -35.55 21.93
CA ALA A 24 -3.63 -34.75 20.95
C ALA A 24 -2.68 -35.61 20.11
N GLU A 25 -1.99 -36.58 20.72
CA GLU A 25 -1.15 -37.54 20.00
C GLU A 25 -1.98 -38.42 19.06
N ASN A 26 -3.15 -38.89 19.51
CA ASN A 26 -4.08 -39.62 18.64
C ASN A 26 -4.54 -38.77 17.43
N MET A 27 -4.78 -37.48 17.64
CA MET A 27 -5.18 -36.54 16.59
C MET A 27 -4.06 -36.31 15.57
N ARG A 28 -2.82 -36.11 16.04
CA ARG A 28 -1.65 -35.90 15.17
C ARG A 28 -1.43 -37.07 14.23
N ASP A 29 -1.50 -38.29 14.77
CA ASP A 29 -1.21 -39.51 14.00
C ASP A 29 -2.47 -40.05 13.28
N ASN A 30 -3.63 -39.38 13.46
CA ASN A 30 -4.94 -39.78 12.95
C ASN A 30 -5.25 -41.27 13.22
N TYR A 31 -4.84 -41.74 14.40
CA TYR A 31 -4.91 -43.13 14.83
C TYR A 31 -4.95 -43.19 16.36
N GLN A 32 -5.70 -44.14 16.92
CA GLN A 32 -5.74 -44.35 18.37
C GLN A 32 -4.46 -45.04 18.85
N LEU A 33 -3.37 -44.28 18.97
CA LEU A 33 -2.13 -44.72 19.62
C LEU A 33 -2.39 -45.06 21.09
N HIS A 34 -3.08 -44.16 21.78
CA HIS A 34 -3.59 -44.35 23.14
C HIS A 34 -5.02 -44.86 23.08
N LYS A 35 -5.23 -46.07 23.62
CA LYS A 35 -6.55 -46.70 23.67
C LYS A 35 -7.39 -46.09 24.78
N VAL A 36 -8.66 -45.85 24.47
CA VAL A 36 -9.68 -45.45 25.45
C VAL A 36 -10.01 -46.66 26.34
N ASP A 37 -9.60 -46.62 27.61
CA ASP A 37 -9.95 -47.64 28.60
C ASP A 37 -10.87 -47.05 29.68
N HIS A 38 -12.18 -47.28 29.51
CA HIS A 38 -13.20 -46.78 30.41
C HIS A 38 -13.21 -47.55 31.73
N THR A 39 -13.29 -46.82 32.85
CA THR A 39 -13.52 -47.45 34.15
C THR A 39 -14.83 -48.24 34.14
N PRO A 40 -14.91 -49.43 34.76
CA PRO A 40 -16.10 -50.29 34.75
C PRO A 40 -17.20 -49.78 35.71
N THR A 41 -17.43 -48.48 35.73
CA THR A 41 -18.45 -47.79 36.54
C THR A 41 -19.18 -46.78 35.66
N GLU A 42 -20.49 -46.68 35.83
CA GLU A 42 -21.30 -45.68 35.13
C GLU A 42 -20.87 -44.25 35.53
N PRO A 43 -20.85 -43.27 34.60
CA PRO A 43 -20.36 -41.92 34.89
C PRO A 43 -21.09 -41.24 36.06
N LEU A 44 -22.41 -41.42 36.17
CA LEU A 44 -23.20 -40.84 37.25
C LEU A 44 -22.78 -41.39 38.61
N VAL A 45 -22.50 -42.68 38.70
CA VAL A 45 -22.02 -43.34 39.93
C VAL A 45 -20.64 -42.82 40.28
N ALA A 46 -19.75 -42.71 39.29
CA ALA A 46 -18.40 -42.19 39.48
C ALA A 46 -18.37 -40.73 39.98
N ALA A 47 -19.40 -39.94 39.64
CA ALA A 47 -19.54 -38.54 40.04
C ALA A 47 -20.11 -38.33 41.44
N VAL A 48 -20.79 -39.33 42.04
CA VAL A 48 -21.37 -39.22 43.40
C VAL A 48 -20.29 -38.90 44.45
N GLU A 49 -19.09 -39.45 44.29
CA GLU A 49 -17.94 -39.23 45.18
C GLU A 49 -17.45 -37.77 45.21
N TYR A 50 -17.88 -36.95 44.26
CA TYR A 50 -17.42 -35.57 44.09
C TYR A 50 -18.54 -34.54 44.29
N VAL A 51 -19.70 -34.95 44.82
CA VAL A 51 -20.77 -34.04 45.23
C VAL A 51 -20.27 -33.18 46.39
N SER A 52 -20.50 -31.87 46.29
CA SER A 52 -20.04 -30.88 47.26
C SER A 52 -21.12 -29.82 47.49
N PRO A 53 -21.00 -28.97 48.52
CA PRO A 53 -21.95 -27.86 48.72
C PRO A 53 -22.06 -26.93 47.49
N GLU A 54 -21.00 -26.86 46.67
CA GLU A 54 -20.95 -26.07 45.43
C GLU A 54 -21.55 -26.79 44.21
N LEU A 55 -21.60 -28.13 44.23
CA LEU A 55 -22.10 -28.99 43.15
C LEU A 55 -23.01 -30.06 43.78
N GLN A 56 -24.31 -29.77 43.85
CA GLN A 56 -25.24 -30.45 44.74
C GLN A 56 -25.73 -31.79 44.18
N THR A 57 -25.58 -32.00 42.87
CA THR A 57 -26.03 -33.24 42.20
C THR A 57 -24.90 -33.87 41.38
N ALA A 58 -24.92 -35.20 41.24
CA ALA A 58 -23.97 -35.93 40.38
C ALA A 58 -24.03 -35.45 38.91
N SER A 59 -25.20 -34.99 38.44
CA SER A 59 -25.34 -34.39 37.09
C SER A 59 -24.59 -33.06 36.97
N GLU A 60 -24.69 -32.19 37.98
CA GLU A 60 -23.93 -30.93 38.01
C GLU A 60 -22.42 -31.18 38.06
N VAL A 61 -21.99 -32.16 38.84
CA VAL A 61 -20.59 -32.61 38.90
C VAL A 61 -20.09 -33.04 37.52
N LEU A 62 -20.83 -33.90 36.81
CA LEU A 62 -20.46 -34.32 35.45
C LEU A 62 -20.42 -33.15 34.47
N LYS A 63 -21.40 -32.25 34.51
CA LYS A 63 -21.38 -31.05 33.65
C LYS A 63 -20.16 -30.17 33.91
N ALA A 64 -19.80 -29.98 35.18
CA ALA A 64 -18.62 -29.23 35.59
C ALA A 64 -17.32 -29.93 35.17
N ALA A 65 -17.24 -31.25 35.30
CA ALA A 65 -16.09 -32.05 34.86
C ALA A 65 -15.94 -32.05 33.34
N ASN A 66 -17.02 -32.26 32.59
CA ASN A 66 -17.04 -32.17 31.12
C ASN A 66 -16.57 -30.79 30.65
N TYR A 67 -17.06 -29.72 31.26
CA TYR A 67 -16.60 -28.36 30.97
C TYR A 67 -15.11 -28.19 31.27
N MET A 68 -14.65 -28.71 32.40
CA MET A 68 -13.23 -28.63 32.80
C MET A 68 -12.33 -29.33 31.78
N LEU A 69 -12.67 -30.55 31.37
CA LEU A 69 -11.92 -31.31 30.38
C LEU A 69 -11.95 -30.66 29.00
N ALA A 70 -13.11 -30.16 28.58
CA ALA A 70 -13.25 -29.45 27.31
C ALA A 70 -12.35 -28.20 27.25
N VAL A 71 -12.21 -27.48 28.37
CA VAL A 71 -11.27 -26.35 28.48
C VAL A 71 -9.82 -26.81 28.41
N GLN A 72 -9.47 -27.94 29.02
CA GLN A 72 -8.09 -28.49 28.95
C GLN A 72 -7.76 -28.90 27.52
N ILE A 73 -8.64 -29.66 26.86
CA ILE A 73 -8.49 -30.05 25.44
C ILE A 73 -8.36 -28.82 24.54
N ALA A 74 -9.20 -27.80 24.73
CA ALA A 74 -9.14 -26.57 23.95
C ALA A 74 -7.89 -25.71 24.20
N LYS A 75 -7.16 -25.96 25.29
CA LYS A 75 -5.92 -25.27 25.64
C LYS A 75 -4.67 -26.09 25.38
N GLU A 76 -4.83 -27.33 24.94
CA GLU A 76 -3.72 -28.21 24.59
C GLU A 76 -3.07 -27.77 23.28
N PRO A 77 -1.76 -27.40 23.26
CA PRO A 77 -1.11 -26.86 22.07
C PRO A 77 -1.19 -27.76 20.84
N LEU A 78 -1.02 -29.08 21.01
CA LEU A 78 -1.06 -30.04 19.90
C LEU A 78 -2.46 -30.18 19.32
N VAL A 79 -3.52 -30.17 20.16
CA VAL A 79 -4.91 -30.15 19.69
C VAL A 79 -5.16 -28.89 18.86
N LEU A 80 -4.76 -27.72 19.39
CA LEU A 80 -4.91 -26.45 18.68
C LEU A 80 -4.17 -26.45 17.35
N GLN A 81 -2.97 -27.02 17.29
CA GLN A 81 -2.19 -27.13 16.06
C GLN A 81 -2.92 -28.00 15.02
N CYS A 82 -3.32 -29.23 15.37
CA CYS A 82 -3.99 -30.14 14.45
C CYS A 82 -5.31 -29.55 13.91
N VAL A 83 -6.10 -28.93 14.78
CA VAL A 83 -7.36 -28.29 14.38
C VAL A 83 -7.11 -27.04 13.54
N ARG A 84 -6.09 -26.23 13.85
CA ARG A 84 -5.71 -25.06 13.06
C ARG A 84 -5.33 -25.44 11.64
N GLU A 85 -4.46 -26.43 11.46
CA GLU A 85 -4.00 -26.87 10.14
C GLU A 85 -5.19 -27.34 9.28
N SER A 86 -6.02 -28.23 9.83
CA SER A 86 -7.21 -28.74 9.13
C SER A 86 -8.25 -27.64 8.86
N PHE A 87 -8.47 -26.73 9.82
CA PHE A 87 -9.42 -25.63 9.66
C PHE A 87 -8.95 -24.61 8.63
N PHE A 88 -7.68 -24.20 8.63
CA PHE A 88 -7.18 -23.16 7.73
C PHE A 88 -7.11 -23.66 6.28
N GLU A 89 -6.77 -24.94 6.07
CA GLU A 89 -6.75 -25.55 4.75
C GLU A 89 -8.15 -25.63 4.13
N ARG A 90 -9.17 -25.94 4.94
CA ARG A 90 -10.53 -26.24 4.48
C ARG A 90 -11.53 -25.13 4.80
N ALA A 91 -11.06 -23.98 5.28
CA ALA A 91 -11.94 -22.88 5.70
C ALA A 91 -12.73 -22.36 4.51
N ARG A 92 -14.04 -22.20 4.72
CA ARG A 92 -14.96 -21.61 3.76
C ARG A 92 -15.72 -20.46 4.38
N ILE A 93 -16.08 -19.48 3.55
CA ILE A 93 -16.87 -18.32 3.96
C ILE A 93 -18.16 -18.21 3.16
N ASP A 94 -19.19 -17.74 3.87
CA ASP A 94 -20.43 -17.22 3.30
C ASP A 94 -20.48 -15.71 3.53
N VAL A 95 -20.98 -14.98 2.54
CA VAL A 95 -21.21 -13.55 2.58
C VAL A 95 -22.72 -13.31 2.48
N ILE A 96 -23.29 -12.74 3.53
CA ILE A 96 -24.73 -12.51 3.64
C ILE A 96 -24.98 -11.01 3.75
N PRO A 97 -25.64 -10.38 2.77
CA PRO A 97 -25.98 -8.96 2.86
C PRO A 97 -26.99 -8.69 3.96
N THR A 98 -26.82 -7.59 4.68
CA THR A 98 -27.82 -7.07 5.62
C THR A 98 -28.92 -6.35 4.85
N GLU A 99 -30.03 -5.98 5.52
CA GLU A 99 -31.08 -5.15 4.90
C GLU A 99 -30.54 -3.84 4.30
N LYS A 100 -29.50 -3.27 4.92
CA LYS A 100 -28.80 -2.09 4.42
C LYS A 100 -28.01 -2.41 3.15
N GLY A 101 -27.20 -3.48 3.16
CA GLY A 101 -26.42 -3.87 1.99
C GLY A 101 -27.27 -4.32 0.81
N TRP A 102 -28.47 -4.87 1.05
CA TRP A 102 -29.43 -5.16 -0.02
C TRP A 102 -29.84 -3.92 -0.82
N LYS A 103 -29.91 -2.75 -0.17
CA LYS A 103 -30.29 -1.48 -0.81
C LYS A 103 -29.10 -0.74 -1.40
N GLU A 104 -27.96 -0.77 -0.72
CA GLU A 104 -26.77 0.02 -1.11
C GLU A 104 -25.85 -0.71 -2.10
N ILE A 105 -25.80 -2.04 -2.08
CA ILE A 105 -24.98 -2.83 -3.01
C ILE A 105 -25.79 -3.12 -4.29
N ASP A 106 -25.95 -2.07 -5.09
CA ASP A 106 -26.56 -2.11 -6.42
C ASP A 106 -25.59 -2.64 -7.49
N GLU A 107 -26.04 -2.74 -8.75
CA GLU A 107 -25.25 -3.25 -9.87
C GLU A 107 -23.97 -2.45 -10.16
N ASN A 108 -23.89 -1.20 -9.69
CA ASN A 108 -22.74 -0.32 -9.86
C ASN A 108 -21.75 -0.42 -8.69
N HIS A 109 -22.13 -1.06 -7.58
CA HIS A 109 -21.29 -1.19 -6.42
C HIS A 109 -20.18 -2.22 -6.64
N ASN A 110 -18.95 -1.90 -6.24
CA ASN A 110 -17.76 -2.77 -6.31
C ASN A 110 -17.89 -4.14 -5.62
N LEU A 111 -18.93 -4.32 -4.81
CA LEU A 111 -19.19 -5.54 -4.01
C LEU A 111 -20.29 -6.39 -4.63
N TYR A 112 -20.99 -5.89 -5.65
CA TYR A 112 -22.10 -6.61 -6.28
C TYR A 112 -21.73 -8.04 -6.72
N PRO A 113 -20.53 -8.31 -7.30
CA PRO A 113 -20.17 -9.66 -7.71
C PRO A 113 -19.94 -10.62 -6.53
N ILE A 114 -19.63 -10.10 -5.34
CA ILE A 114 -19.25 -10.89 -4.17
C ILE A 114 -20.24 -10.78 -3.00
N LYS A 115 -21.41 -10.16 -3.21
CA LYS A 115 -22.40 -9.95 -2.14
C LYS A 115 -23.18 -11.20 -1.74
N PHE A 116 -23.30 -12.20 -2.62
CA PHE A 116 -23.99 -13.48 -2.36
C PHE A 116 -23.05 -14.67 -2.51
N VAL A 117 -21.86 -14.56 -1.94
CA VAL A 117 -20.89 -15.66 -1.95
C VAL A 117 -21.33 -16.71 -0.94
N LYS A 118 -21.39 -17.96 -1.37
CA LYS A 118 -21.67 -19.11 -0.52
C LYS A 118 -20.60 -20.16 -0.73
N ASP A 119 -20.16 -20.78 0.35
CA ASP A 119 -19.24 -21.90 0.36
C ASP A 119 -17.90 -21.63 -0.33
N LYS A 120 -17.44 -20.38 -0.33
CA LYS A 120 -16.20 -20.01 -1.02
C LYS A 120 -14.99 -20.41 -0.18
N PRO A 121 -14.05 -21.20 -0.74
CA PRO A 121 -12.78 -21.47 -0.09
C PRO A 121 -12.04 -20.18 0.23
N VAL A 122 -11.51 -20.08 1.45
CA VAL A 122 -10.71 -18.94 1.87
C VAL A 122 -9.44 -18.80 1.03
N SER A 123 -8.88 -19.91 0.55
CA SER A 123 -7.74 -19.95 -0.37
C SER A 123 -7.99 -19.23 -1.70
N ASP A 124 -9.25 -19.13 -2.12
CA ASP A 124 -9.63 -18.53 -3.40
C ASP A 124 -9.89 -17.02 -3.28
N LEU A 125 -9.68 -16.45 -2.09
CA LEU A 125 -9.68 -15.00 -1.89
C LEU A 125 -8.34 -14.47 -2.38
N VAL A 126 -8.39 -13.57 -3.35
CA VAL A 126 -7.20 -12.96 -3.95
C VAL A 126 -7.18 -11.46 -3.67
N ASP A 127 -5.98 -10.88 -3.77
CA ASP A 127 -5.76 -9.45 -3.79
C ASP A 127 -6.39 -8.72 -2.58
N ASP A 128 -7.25 -7.74 -2.84
CA ASP A 128 -7.92 -6.92 -1.85
C ASP A 128 -9.36 -7.38 -1.55
N GLN A 129 -9.78 -8.54 -2.05
CA GLN A 129 -11.17 -9.03 -1.92
C GLN A 129 -11.60 -9.15 -0.45
N PHE A 130 -10.77 -9.76 0.40
CA PHE A 130 -11.11 -9.91 1.82
C PHE A 130 -11.19 -8.56 2.53
N LEU A 131 -10.31 -7.61 2.20
CA LEU A 131 -10.34 -6.27 2.76
C LEU A 131 -11.62 -5.52 2.37
N ARG A 132 -12.09 -5.67 1.12
CA ARG A 132 -13.39 -5.11 0.69
C ARG A 132 -14.55 -5.66 1.50
N LEU A 133 -14.59 -6.98 1.69
CA LEU A 133 -15.61 -7.63 2.52
C LEU A 133 -15.52 -7.15 3.97
N TRP A 134 -14.31 -7.02 4.52
CA TRP A 134 -14.09 -6.55 5.88
C TRP A 134 -14.60 -5.12 6.10
N VAL A 135 -14.28 -4.19 5.19
CA VAL A 135 -14.79 -2.81 5.24
C VAL A 135 -16.32 -2.81 5.17
N ALA A 136 -16.90 -3.59 4.27
CA ALA A 136 -18.35 -3.71 4.14
C ALA A 136 -19.03 -4.30 5.39
N GLU A 137 -18.36 -5.23 6.09
CA GLU A 137 -18.80 -5.75 7.40
C GLU A 137 -18.78 -4.64 8.46
N GLN A 138 -17.72 -3.80 8.50
CA GLN A 138 -17.65 -2.64 9.41
C GLN A 138 -18.76 -1.61 9.12
N ASP A 139 -19.06 -1.37 7.85
CA ASP A 139 -20.12 -0.47 7.39
C ASP A 139 -21.53 -1.06 7.53
N LYS A 140 -21.62 -2.30 8.07
CA LYS A 140 -22.85 -3.06 8.31
C LYS A 140 -23.64 -3.36 7.04
N LEU A 141 -22.96 -3.46 5.89
CA LEU A 141 -23.57 -3.82 4.61
C LEU A 141 -23.74 -5.34 4.47
N LEU A 142 -22.84 -6.11 5.06
CA LEU A 142 -22.85 -7.56 4.99
C LEU A 142 -22.30 -8.19 6.26
N THR A 143 -22.43 -9.50 6.38
CA THR A 143 -21.81 -10.31 7.44
C THR A 143 -21.01 -11.42 6.79
N ILE A 144 -19.77 -11.60 7.24
CA ILE A 144 -18.89 -12.69 6.80
C ILE A 144 -19.00 -13.83 7.81
N VAL A 145 -19.58 -14.94 7.38
CA VAL A 145 -19.74 -16.14 8.19
C VAL A 145 -18.66 -17.15 7.82
N PHE A 146 -17.78 -17.45 8.77
CA PHE A 146 -16.82 -18.54 8.62
C PHE A 146 -17.52 -19.84 8.99
N GLN A 147 -17.54 -20.80 8.06
CA GLN A 147 -18.16 -22.08 8.30
C GLN A 147 -17.31 -22.89 9.29
N THR A 148 -17.94 -23.35 10.37
CA THR A 148 -17.30 -24.20 11.40
C THR A 148 -17.54 -25.69 11.17
N LYS A 149 -18.34 -26.04 10.15
CA LYS A 149 -18.51 -27.41 9.69
C LYS A 149 -17.47 -27.66 8.61
N ILE A 150 -16.37 -28.29 9.00
CA ILE A 150 -15.30 -28.69 8.08
C ILE A 150 -15.42 -30.18 7.78
N GLU A 151 -15.30 -30.53 6.50
CA GLU A 151 -15.31 -31.91 6.03
C GLU A 151 -14.11 -32.67 6.61
N GLY A 152 -14.33 -33.91 7.04
CA GLY A 152 -13.27 -34.82 7.48
C GLY A 152 -12.50 -35.38 6.29
N ALA A 153 -11.37 -36.04 6.56
CA ALA A 153 -10.63 -36.75 5.50
C ALA A 153 -11.37 -38.01 5.00
N LYS A 154 -12.12 -38.66 5.88
CA LYS A 154 -12.85 -39.92 5.66
C LYS A 154 -14.34 -39.80 5.99
N THR A 155 -14.74 -38.77 6.75
CA THR A 155 -16.13 -38.56 7.17
C THR A 155 -16.64 -37.18 6.71
N ALA A 156 -17.96 -36.98 6.81
CA ALA A 156 -18.58 -35.69 6.50
C ALA A 156 -18.22 -34.56 7.51
N SER A 157 -17.56 -34.87 8.62
CA SER A 157 -17.27 -33.92 9.70
C SER A 157 -15.96 -34.26 10.39
N TYR A 158 -15.00 -33.34 10.32
CA TYR A 158 -13.72 -33.48 11.02
C TYR A 158 -13.90 -33.65 12.54
N VAL A 159 -14.93 -33.02 13.13
CA VAL A 159 -15.25 -33.18 14.56
C VAL A 159 -15.63 -34.62 14.87
N ASP A 160 -16.30 -35.31 13.96
CA ASP A 160 -16.67 -36.71 14.14
C ASP A 160 -15.46 -37.65 14.02
N GLU A 161 -14.42 -37.27 13.28
CA GLU A 161 -13.13 -37.99 13.27
C GLU A 161 -12.43 -37.87 14.63
N ILE A 162 -12.42 -36.67 15.23
CA ILE A 162 -11.88 -36.46 16.57
C ILE A 162 -12.66 -37.26 17.62
N LYS A 163 -14.00 -37.27 17.52
CA LYS A 163 -14.85 -38.11 18.40
C LYS A 163 -14.51 -39.59 18.29
N ALA A 164 -14.27 -40.10 17.07
CA ALA A 164 -13.85 -41.48 16.87
C ALA A 164 -12.50 -41.79 17.55
N LEU A 165 -11.60 -40.81 17.68
CA LEU A 165 -10.32 -40.97 18.39
C LEU A 165 -10.45 -40.94 19.92
N PHE A 166 -11.58 -40.46 20.45
CA PHE A 166 -11.87 -40.35 21.88
C PHE A 166 -12.93 -41.33 22.39
N THR A 167 -13.39 -42.27 21.55
CA THR A 167 -14.45 -43.24 21.90
C THR A 167 -14.01 -44.68 21.69
N GLN A 168 -14.70 -45.62 22.36
CA GLN A 168 -14.44 -47.06 22.26
C GLN A 168 -15.64 -47.79 21.64
N ASN A 169 -15.40 -48.64 20.65
CA ASN A 169 -16.45 -49.42 19.98
C ASN A 169 -16.72 -50.76 20.71
N ARG A 170 -17.30 -50.71 21.92
CA ARG A 170 -17.71 -51.90 22.70
C ARG A 170 -19.16 -51.76 23.17
N VAL A 171 -19.90 -52.87 23.14
CA VAL A 171 -21.35 -52.93 23.42
C VAL A 171 -21.65 -53.09 24.93
N ARG A 172 -21.00 -52.28 25.78
CA ARG A 172 -21.27 -52.29 27.23
C ARG A 172 -21.96 -51.00 27.63
N LYS A 173 -23.02 -51.08 28.45
CA LYS A 173 -23.83 -49.92 28.86
C LYS A 173 -22.99 -48.76 29.41
N TYR A 174 -22.05 -49.03 30.33
CA TYR A 174 -21.19 -47.98 30.88
C TYR A 174 -20.27 -47.35 29.81
N VAL A 175 -19.81 -48.12 28.82
CA VAL A 175 -18.98 -47.61 27.71
C VAL A 175 -19.80 -46.68 26.82
N GLU A 176 -21.05 -47.01 26.55
CA GLU A 176 -21.97 -46.15 25.79
C GLU A 176 -22.21 -44.82 26.51
N GLU A 177 -22.46 -44.86 27.82
CA GLU A 177 -22.65 -43.65 28.64
C GLU A 177 -21.40 -42.76 28.68
N TRP A 178 -20.20 -43.34 28.82
CA TRP A 178 -18.95 -42.57 28.74
C TRP A 178 -18.70 -41.99 27.34
N ASN A 179 -18.97 -42.75 26.28
CA ASN A 179 -18.82 -42.27 24.91
C ASN A 179 -19.74 -41.08 24.61
N ILE A 180 -20.96 -41.06 25.16
CA ILE A 180 -21.88 -39.92 25.05
C ILE A 180 -21.23 -38.67 25.66
N LEU A 181 -20.70 -38.76 26.88
CA LEU A 181 -20.01 -37.63 27.52
C LEU A 181 -18.78 -37.17 26.75
N HIS A 182 -17.99 -38.11 26.22
CA HIS A 182 -16.82 -37.82 25.40
C HIS A 182 -17.19 -37.03 24.15
N ASN A 183 -18.26 -37.42 23.45
CA ASN A 183 -18.76 -36.68 22.29
C ASN A 183 -19.18 -35.25 22.66
N GLU A 184 -19.90 -35.07 23.76
CA GLU A 184 -20.30 -33.76 24.26
C GLU A 184 -19.09 -32.88 24.63
N ILE A 185 -18.05 -33.48 25.23
CA ILE A 185 -16.81 -32.79 25.58
C ILE A 185 -16.08 -32.31 24.33
N ILE A 186 -15.95 -33.15 23.30
CA ILE A 186 -15.32 -32.76 22.03
C ILE A 186 -16.14 -31.67 21.33
N ASP A 187 -17.47 -31.81 21.28
CA ASP A 187 -18.33 -30.79 20.69
C ASP A 187 -18.18 -29.44 21.41
N LEU A 188 -18.12 -29.45 22.75
CA LEU A 188 -17.88 -28.26 23.55
C LEU A 188 -16.48 -27.68 23.32
N ALA A 189 -15.45 -28.53 23.37
CA ALA A 189 -14.05 -28.13 23.20
C ALA A 189 -13.83 -27.47 21.84
N ILE A 190 -14.19 -28.17 20.77
CA ILE A 190 -13.90 -27.75 19.40
C ILE A 190 -14.85 -26.64 18.97
N SER A 191 -16.17 -26.82 19.14
CA SER A 191 -17.16 -25.89 18.58
C SER A 191 -17.33 -24.60 19.37
N LYS A 192 -17.16 -24.63 20.71
CA LYS A 192 -17.37 -23.43 21.55
C LYS A 192 -16.08 -22.71 21.93
N PHE A 193 -14.93 -23.40 21.95
CA PHE A 193 -13.66 -22.76 22.33
C PHE A 193 -12.69 -22.64 21.15
N VAL A 194 -12.37 -23.76 20.47
CA VAL A 194 -11.32 -23.76 19.45
C VAL A 194 -11.75 -23.00 18.18
N PHE A 195 -12.89 -23.32 17.57
CA PHE A 195 -13.31 -22.66 16.33
C PHE A 195 -13.48 -21.15 16.45
N PRO A 196 -14.14 -20.57 17.47
CA PRO A 196 -14.23 -19.12 17.60
C PRO A 196 -12.87 -18.43 17.71
N ALA A 197 -11.92 -19.06 18.40
CA ALA A 197 -10.55 -18.54 18.50
C ALA A 197 -9.83 -18.59 17.14
N LEU A 198 -9.92 -19.73 16.43
CA LEU A 198 -9.31 -19.91 15.11
C LEU A 198 -9.95 -19.04 14.02
N VAL A 199 -11.26 -18.79 14.07
CA VAL A 199 -11.94 -17.84 13.17
C VAL A 199 -11.39 -16.43 13.37
N LYS A 200 -11.18 -16.00 14.62
CA LYS A 200 -10.57 -14.70 14.92
C LYS A 200 -9.13 -14.63 14.40
N GLU A 201 -8.36 -15.69 14.60
CA GLU A 201 -6.98 -15.82 14.10
C GLU A 201 -6.95 -15.76 12.56
N LEU A 202 -7.80 -16.51 11.89
CA LEU A 202 -7.89 -16.55 10.43
C LEU A 202 -8.35 -15.21 9.85
N LYS A 203 -9.36 -14.56 10.44
CA LYS A 203 -9.78 -13.20 10.04
C LYS A 203 -8.60 -12.21 10.12
N ALA A 204 -7.80 -12.26 11.19
CA ALA A 204 -6.65 -11.38 11.35
C ALA A 204 -5.55 -11.68 10.31
N LYS A 205 -5.30 -12.96 10.02
CA LYS A 205 -4.35 -13.38 8.97
C LYS A 205 -4.76 -12.86 7.60
N LEU A 206 -6.01 -13.09 7.19
CA LEU A 206 -6.53 -12.65 5.90
C LEU A 206 -6.54 -11.12 5.76
N LEU A 207 -6.86 -10.41 6.84
CA LEU A 207 -6.81 -8.95 6.86
C LEU A 207 -5.39 -8.45 6.60
N ASN A 208 -4.40 -9.01 7.30
CA ASN A 208 -3.00 -8.66 7.13
C ASN A 208 -2.49 -8.98 5.70
N GLU A 209 -2.87 -10.12 5.15
CA GLU A 209 -2.50 -10.50 3.76
C GLU A 209 -3.08 -9.52 2.73
N ALA A 210 -4.37 -9.18 2.86
CA ALA A 210 -5.03 -8.23 1.96
C ALA A 210 -4.46 -6.80 2.12
N GLN A 211 -4.17 -6.35 3.35
CA GLN A 211 -3.51 -5.06 3.59
C GLN A 211 -2.10 -5.03 2.99
N LYS A 212 -1.31 -6.10 3.13
CA LYS A 212 0.00 -6.23 2.47
C LYS A 212 -0.10 -6.16 0.96
N PHE A 213 -1.12 -6.78 0.36
CA PHE A 213 -1.38 -6.65 -1.07
C PHE A 213 -1.66 -5.19 -1.46
N VAL A 214 -2.55 -4.51 -0.74
CA VAL A 214 -2.87 -3.09 -1.02
C VAL A 214 -1.63 -2.20 -0.88
N LYS A 215 -0.79 -2.40 0.15
CA LYS A 215 0.50 -1.70 0.28
C LYS A 215 1.37 -1.90 -0.96
N ARG A 216 1.53 -3.15 -1.42
CA ARG A 216 2.30 -3.47 -2.63
C ARG A 216 1.70 -2.81 -3.88
N ALA A 217 0.38 -2.83 -4.05
CA ALA A 217 -0.29 -2.18 -5.17
C ALA A 217 -0.08 -0.66 -5.17
N CYS A 218 -0.15 -0.01 -3.99
CA CYS A 218 0.18 1.41 -3.86
C CYS A 218 1.63 1.70 -4.26
N CYS A 219 2.57 0.89 -3.77
CA CYS A 219 4.00 1.03 -4.10
C CYS A 219 4.26 0.81 -5.60
N GLN A 220 3.62 -0.19 -6.21
CA GLN A 220 3.73 -0.46 -7.64
C GLN A 220 3.18 0.70 -8.46
N GLN A 221 2.06 1.30 -8.03
CA GLN A 221 1.48 2.44 -8.72
C GLN A 221 2.41 3.66 -8.67
N LEU A 222 2.99 3.97 -7.51
CA LEU A 222 4.00 5.02 -7.39
C LEU A 222 5.22 4.69 -8.24
N TYR A 223 5.72 3.46 -8.19
CA TYR A 223 6.86 3.02 -9.01
C TYR A 223 6.59 3.25 -10.49
N ASN A 224 5.41 2.92 -11.00
CA ASN A 224 5.04 3.16 -12.40
C ASN A 224 5.05 4.66 -12.75
N TRP A 225 4.70 5.54 -11.80
CA TRP A 225 4.77 6.99 -12.00
C TRP A 225 6.20 7.53 -11.99
N LEU A 226 7.08 6.98 -11.15
CA LEU A 226 8.49 7.41 -11.06
C LEU A 226 9.39 6.72 -12.10
N ASN A 227 8.98 5.57 -12.64
CA ASN A 227 9.70 4.81 -13.66
C ASN A 227 9.37 5.31 -15.07
N VAL A 228 9.38 6.63 -15.24
CA VAL A 228 9.22 7.32 -16.51
C VAL A 228 10.45 8.19 -16.71
N ALA A 229 11.13 8.03 -17.85
CA ALA A 229 12.32 8.81 -18.16
C ALA A 229 11.95 10.28 -18.39
N PRO A 230 12.88 11.21 -18.10
CA PRO A 230 12.76 12.61 -18.52
C PRO A 230 12.37 12.76 -20.00
N TYR A 231 11.53 13.76 -20.30
CA TYR A 231 11.09 13.98 -21.68
C TYR A 231 12.23 14.54 -22.54
N GLU A 232 12.64 13.76 -23.54
CA GLU A 232 13.69 14.12 -24.48
C GLU A 232 13.12 14.40 -25.87
N VAL A 233 13.65 15.43 -26.52
CA VAL A 233 13.39 15.75 -27.92
C VAL A 233 14.70 16.13 -28.60
N ASN A 234 14.76 15.88 -29.90
CA ASN A 234 15.88 16.30 -30.73
C ASN A 234 15.33 17.04 -31.96
N PHE A 235 15.74 18.29 -32.11
CA PHE A 235 15.33 19.16 -33.22
C PHE A 235 16.43 19.35 -34.28
N GLY A 236 17.54 18.61 -34.17
CA GLY A 236 18.75 18.79 -34.98
C GLY A 236 19.36 20.17 -34.78
N ASP A 237 20.05 20.67 -35.81
CA ASP A 237 20.80 21.94 -35.76
C ASP A 237 19.92 23.19 -35.93
N LYS A 238 18.64 23.14 -35.51
CA LYS A 238 17.74 24.28 -35.62
C LYS A 238 18.10 25.34 -34.57
N LYS A 239 18.60 26.48 -35.02
CA LYS A 239 18.99 27.61 -34.16
C LYS A 239 17.88 28.06 -33.20
N GLY A 240 18.19 28.12 -31.91
CA GLY A 240 17.30 28.46 -30.81
C GLY A 240 16.40 27.30 -30.34
N TRP A 241 16.65 26.07 -30.82
CA TRP A 241 15.97 24.83 -30.43
C TRP A 241 16.95 23.80 -29.85
N GLU A 242 18.09 24.27 -29.36
CA GLU A 242 19.12 23.45 -28.72
C GLU A 242 18.58 22.86 -27.41
N THR A 243 18.86 21.57 -27.18
CA THR A 243 18.37 20.79 -26.04
C THR A 243 19.48 20.38 -25.06
N GLU A 244 20.72 20.83 -25.29
CA GLU A 244 21.89 20.54 -24.45
C GLU A 244 21.69 20.99 -23.00
N ASN A 245 21.02 22.13 -22.80
CA ASN A 245 20.69 22.68 -21.49
C ASN A 245 19.31 22.21 -20.98
N GLY A 246 18.87 21.03 -21.41
CA GLY A 246 17.60 20.41 -21.03
C GLY A 246 16.37 20.88 -21.84
N THR A 247 15.21 20.33 -21.46
CA THR A 247 13.96 20.50 -22.21
C THR A 247 13.12 21.65 -21.67
N ARG A 248 12.90 22.73 -22.45
CA ARG A 248 11.97 23.81 -22.10
C ARG A 248 10.53 23.36 -22.28
N VAL A 249 9.71 23.41 -21.23
CA VAL A 249 8.33 22.90 -21.28
C VAL A 249 7.32 24.01 -20.99
N LEU A 250 6.33 24.19 -21.86
CA LEU A 250 5.18 25.04 -21.58
C LEU A 250 4.07 24.20 -20.91
N GLY A 251 3.89 24.38 -19.61
CA GLY A 251 2.77 23.79 -18.88
C GLY A 251 1.52 24.64 -19.02
N LEU A 252 0.37 24.00 -19.23
CA LEU A 252 -0.95 24.63 -19.33
C LEU A 252 -1.92 23.93 -18.36
N SER A 253 -2.48 24.69 -17.42
CA SER A 253 -3.57 24.22 -16.56
C SER A 253 -4.82 25.10 -16.66
N PHE A 254 -5.97 24.48 -16.45
CA PHE A 254 -7.26 25.13 -16.43
C PHE A 254 -8.19 24.43 -15.45
N GLY A 255 -9.09 25.20 -14.84
CA GLY A 255 -10.11 24.65 -13.94
C GLY A 255 -11.47 24.51 -14.61
N ALA A 256 -12.53 24.51 -13.80
CA ALA A 256 -13.91 24.53 -14.31
C ALA A 256 -14.20 25.76 -15.20
N LYS A 257 -13.59 26.91 -14.86
CA LYS A 257 -13.63 28.15 -15.63
C LYS A 257 -12.89 27.97 -16.97
N LYS A 258 -13.39 28.58 -18.05
CA LYS A 258 -12.85 28.40 -19.41
C LYS A 258 -11.46 29.04 -19.66
N ALA A 259 -10.87 29.67 -18.64
CA ALA A 259 -9.57 30.31 -18.75
C ALA A 259 -8.43 29.30 -18.55
N VAL A 260 -7.46 29.32 -19.44
CA VAL A 260 -6.23 28.53 -19.38
C VAL A 260 -5.10 29.42 -18.88
N PHE A 261 -4.31 28.90 -17.95
CA PHE A 261 -3.13 29.52 -17.38
C PHE A 261 -1.92 28.69 -17.79
N GLY A 262 -0.85 29.35 -18.19
CA GLY A 262 0.36 28.67 -18.63
C GLY A 262 1.61 29.27 -18.02
N CYS A 263 2.61 28.42 -17.84
CA CYS A 263 3.95 28.82 -17.46
C CYS A 263 4.95 28.03 -18.28
N LEU A 264 5.90 28.73 -18.88
CA LEU A 264 7.09 28.14 -19.45
C LEU A 264 8.10 27.90 -18.32
N ILE A 265 8.74 26.74 -18.36
CA ILE A 265 9.92 26.44 -17.56
C ILE A 265 11.14 26.21 -18.47
N ASN A 266 12.31 26.60 -18.01
CA ASN A 266 13.58 26.30 -18.68
C ASN A 266 14.01 24.85 -18.44
N GLY A 267 15.14 24.41 -19.01
CA GLY A 267 15.60 23.02 -18.87
C GLY A 267 15.94 22.61 -17.43
N ASP A 268 16.25 23.57 -16.55
CA ASP A 268 16.48 23.32 -15.12
C ASP A 268 15.20 23.18 -14.30
N GLY A 269 14.03 23.50 -14.89
CA GLY A 269 12.74 23.46 -14.22
C GLY A 269 12.35 24.75 -13.49
N GLU A 270 13.08 25.84 -13.76
CA GLU A 270 12.77 27.18 -13.27
C GLU A 270 11.75 27.87 -14.15
N ARG A 271 10.86 28.64 -13.53
CA ARG A 271 9.83 29.41 -14.23
C ARG A 271 10.45 30.58 -14.99
N SER A 272 9.98 30.81 -16.22
CA SER A 272 10.41 31.96 -17.03
C SER A 272 9.24 32.89 -17.35
N ASN A 273 8.36 32.51 -18.28
CA ASN A 273 7.30 33.35 -18.82
C ASN A 273 5.92 32.74 -18.61
N GLN A 274 4.93 33.59 -18.31
CA GLN A 274 3.55 33.17 -18.07
C GLN A 274 2.63 33.61 -19.20
N ILE A 275 1.56 32.85 -19.43
CA ILE A 275 0.51 33.17 -20.40
C ILE A 275 -0.87 32.95 -19.80
N HIS A 276 -1.81 33.83 -20.13
CA HIS A 276 -3.19 33.74 -19.68
C HIS A 276 -4.16 33.86 -20.86
N LEU A 277 -4.98 32.82 -21.06
CA LEU A 277 -5.85 32.64 -22.22
C LEU A 277 -7.28 32.44 -21.73
N LYS A 278 -8.03 33.53 -21.61
CA LYS A 278 -9.37 33.56 -21.00
C LYS A 278 -10.43 32.82 -21.82
N HIS A 279 -10.31 32.85 -23.14
CA HIS A 279 -11.35 32.46 -24.09
C HIS A 279 -10.91 31.34 -25.05
N ILE A 280 -9.71 30.77 -24.92
CA ILE A 280 -9.23 29.71 -25.82
C ILE A 280 -10.13 28.45 -25.81
N LEU A 281 -10.77 28.16 -24.68
CA LEU A 281 -11.75 27.07 -24.53
C LEU A 281 -13.20 27.48 -24.82
N ALA A 282 -13.45 28.69 -25.33
CA ALA A 282 -14.81 29.13 -25.69
C ALA A 282 -15.38 28.25 -26.82
N LYS A 283 -16.69 27.98 -26.76
CA LYS A 283 -17.40 27.13 -27.74
C LYS A 283 -17.42 27.79 -29.12
N LEU A 284 -17.86 29.05 -29.17
CA LEU A 284 -17.93 29.83 -30.40
C LEU A 284 -16.56 30.44 -30.74
N LYS A 285 -16.25 30.53 -32.03
CA LYS A 285 -15.12 31.34 -32.52
C LYS A 285 -15.56 32.81 -32.51
N ASN A 286 -15.25 33.52 -31.43
CA ASN A 286 -15.43 34.97 -31.33
C ASN A 286 -14.07 35.69 -31.44
N ALA A 287 -14.09 37.02 -31.56
CA ALA A 287 -12.88 37.84 -31.69
C ALA A 287 -11.90 37.62 -30.53
N GLU A 288 -12.41 37.42 -29.31
CA GLU A 288 -11.60 37.16 -28.11
C GLU A 288 -10.83 35.84 -28.20
N LYS A 289 -11.48 34.76 -28.66
CA LYS A 289 -10.84 33.46 -28.87
C LYS A 289 -9.75 33.56 -29.96
N VAL A 290 -10.01 34.29 -31.04
CA VAL A 290 -9.02 34.52 -32.09
C VAL A 290 -7.82 35.30 -31.54
N ASN A 291 -8.05 36.29 -30.67
CA ASN A 291 -6.97 37.01 -29.99
C ASN A 291 -6.13 36.06 -29.11
N ASP A 292 -6.76 35.17 -28.34
CA ASP A 292 -6.04 34.20 -27.52
C ASP A 292 -5.25 33.18 -28.37
N LEU A 293 -5.78 32.76 -29.52
CA LEU A 293 -5.05 31.92 -30.49
C LEU A 293 -3.80 32.65 -31.03
N LYS A 294 -3.92 33.94 -31.37
CA LYS A 294 -2.76 34.77 -31.78
C LYS A 294 -1.75 34.94 -30.66
N LYS A 295 -2.20 35.15 -29.42
CA LYS A 295 -1.31 35.28 -28.24
C LYS A 295 -0.47 34.02 -28.04
N ILE A 296 -1.08 32.83 -28.10
CA ILE A 296 -0.32 31.58 -27.92
C ILE A 296 0.59 31.30 -29.11
N LYS A 297 0.18 31.62 -30.35
CA LYS A 297 1.05 31.54 -31.54
C LYS A 297 2.31 32.37 -31.34
N ASN A 298 2.16 33.66 -31.00
CA ASN A 298 3.27 34.56 -30.73
C ASN A 298 4.15 34.11 -29.54
N PHE A 299 3.54 33.53 -28.50
CA PHE A 299 4.27 33.01 -27.35
C PHE A 299 5.16 31.82 -27.73
N ILE A 300 4.64 30.89 -28.55
CA ILE A 300 5.40 29.74 -29.03
C ILE A 300 6.57 30.20 -29.93
N SER A 301 6.32 31.10 -30.88
CA SER A 301 7.37 31.61 -31.78
C SER A 301 8.46 32.36 -31.01
N LYS A 302 8.09 33.16 -30.01
CA LYS A 302 9.04 33.96 -29.22
C LYS A 302 9.88 33.12 -28.27
N TYR A 303 9.26 32.21 -27.53
CA TYR A 303 9.92 31.51 -26.42
C TYR A 303 10.32 30.07 -26.72
N LYS A 304 9.91 29.54 -27.88
CA LYS A 304 10.35 28.25 -28.45
C LYS A 304 10.31 27.10 -27.43
N PRO A 305 9.14 26.76 -26.85
CA PRO A 305 9.02 25.61 -25.96
C PRO A 305 9.31 24.32 -26.74
N HIS A 306 10.13 23.44 -26.17
CA HIS A 306 10.45 22.13 -26.74
C HIS A 306 9.28 21.15 -26.66
N ALA A 307 8.44 21.29 -25.63
CA ALA A 307 7.22 20.51 -25.47
C ALA A 307 6.11 21.36 -24.81
N ILE A 308 4.86 20.97 -25.02
CA ILE A 308 3.71 21.56 -24.34
C ILE A 308 3.00 20.48 -23.52
N ALA A 309 2.88 20.70 -22.21
CA ALA A 309 2.21 19.81 -21.28
C ALA A 309 0.84 20.39 -20.90
N VAL A 310 -0.25 19.64 -21.12
CA VAL A 310 -1.62 20.08 -20.85
C VAL A 310 -2.24 19.25 -19.73
N SER A 311 -2.80 19.91 -18.72
CA SER A 311 -3.42 19.23 -17.58
C SER A 311 -4.72 18.49 -17.95
N CYS A 312 -4.88 17.28 -17.41
CA CYS A 312 -6.03 16.41 -17.66
C CYS A 312 -7.25 16.69 -16.76
N GLU A 313 -7.76 17.92 -16.74
CA GLU A 313 -8.89 18.29 -15.87
C GLU A 313 -10.25 17.75 -16.36
N SER A 314 -10.48 17.76 -17.68
CA SER A 314 -11.76 17.35 -18.27
C SER A 314 -11.59 17.06 -19.77
N LYS A 315 -12.65 16.57 -20.43
CA LYS A 315 -12.70 16.39 -21.91
C LYS A 315 -12.37 17.66 -22.71
N LYS A 316 -12.38 18.85 -22.08
CA LYS A 316 -11.91 20.08 -22.71
C LYS A 316 -10.40 20.06 -22.99
N ALA A 317 -9.60 19.30 -22.25
CA ALA A 317 -8.15 19.12 -22.47
C ALA A 317 -7.89 18.57 -23.87
N THR A 318 -8.62 17.53 -24.30
CA THR A 318 -8.50 16.97 -25.65
C THR A 318 -8.77 17.99 -26.75
N LYS A 319 -9.73 18.91 -26.52
CA LYS A 319 -10.01 20.01 -27.46
C LYS A 319 -8.89 21.03 -27.48
N LEU A 320 -8.30 21.36 -26.33
CA LEU A 320 -7.15 22.26 -26.23
C LEU A 320 -5.96 21.69 -27.00
N VAL A 321 -5.63 20.43 -26.76
CA VAL A 321 -4.55 19.71 -27.44
C VAL A 321 -4.76 19.72 -28.96
N LYS A 322 -5.97 19.43 -29.44
CA LYS A 322 -6.28 19.50 -30.87
C LYS A 322 -6.05 20.90 -31.45
N ASN A 323 -6.49 21.95 -30.76
CA ASN A 323 -6.27 23.33 -31.20
C ASN A 323 -4.79 23.70 -31.20
N LEU A 324 -4.03 23.30 -30.18
CA LEU A 324 -2.59 23.56 -30.10
C LEU A 324 -1.81 22.86 -31.21
N ARG A 325 -2.13 21.60 -31.50
CA ARG A 325 -1.51 20.86 -32.63
C ARG A 325 -1.78 21.53 -33.98
N ALA A 326 -2.98 22.08 -34.18
CA ALA A 326 -3.27 22.85 -35.39
C ALA A 326 -2.44 24.14 -35.48
N ILE A 327 -2.30 24.88 -34.37
CA ILE A 327 -1.43 26.09 -34.32
C ILE A 327 0.03 25.74 -34.58
N ILE A 328 0.51 24.62 -34.05
CA ILE A 328 1.88 24.15 -34.28
C ILE A 328 2.08 23.77 -35.75
N ALA A 329 1.12 23.09 -36.38
CA ALA A 329 1.17 22.79 -37.81
C ALA A 329 1.26 24.07 -38.67
N GLU A 330 0.43 25.08 -38.37
CA GLU A 330 0.52 26.39 -39.02
C GLU A 330 1.91 27.03 -38.82
N LEU A 331 2.47 26.97 -37.61
CA LEU A 331 3.81 27.52 -37.33
C LEU A 331 4.94 26.76 -38.03
N VAL A 332 4.79 25.45 -38.23
CA VAL A 332 5.75 24.64 -38.99
C VAL A 332 5.74 25.06 -40.47
N GLU A 333 4.55 25.34 -41.02
CA GLU A 333 4.41 25.79 -42.41
C GLU A 333 4.87 27.24 -42.60
N ASP A 334 4.36 28.17 -41.78
CA ASP A 334 4.57 29.62 -41.89
C ASP A 334 5.99 30.05 -41.49
N GLU A 335 6.52 29.51 -40.39
CA GLU A 335 7.75 29.98 -39.74
C GLU A 335 8.88 28.93 -39.76
N LYS A 336 8.67 27.77 -40.41
CA LYS A 336 9.62 26.66 -40.49
C LYS A 336 10.07 26.12 -39.12
N LEU A 337 9.25 26.30 -38.08
CA LEU A 337 9.50 25.76 -36.74
C LEU A 337 9.56 24.23 -36.77
N PRO A 338 10.30 23.58 -35.84
CA PRO A 338 10.16 22.14 -35.65
C PRO A 338 8.75 21.79 -35.16
N THR A 339 8.37 20.53 -35.35
CA THR A 339 7.11 20.03 -34.79
C THR A 339 7.26 19.87 -33.29
N ILE A 340 6.45 20.61 -32.53
CA ILE A 340 6.43 20.57 -31.07
C ILE A 340 5.35 19.57 -30.63
N ASN A 341 5.69 18.67 -29.72
CA ASN A 341 4.73 17.72 -29.19
C ASN A 341 3.85 18.36 -28.12
N VAL A 342 2.57 17.96 -28.10
CA VAL A 342 1.58 18.41 -27.13
C VAL A 342 1.05 17.19 -26.40
N GLU A 343 1.43 17.07 -25.13
CA GLU A 343 1.16 15.92 -24.28
C GLU A 343 0.09 16.22 -23.24
N LEU A 344 -0.71 15.20 -22.94
CA LEU A 344 -1.67 15.21 -21.84
C LEU A 344 -0.98 14.64 -20.59
N VAL A 345 -1.07 15.38 -19.48
CA VAL A 345 -0.41 15.01 -18.22
C VAL A 345 -1.44 14.95 -17.10
N ASP A 346 -1.37 13.92 -16.26
CA ASP A 346 -2.21 13.79 -15.06
C ASP A 346 -1.97 14.97 -14.11
N ASN A 347 -3.05 15.52 -13.54
CA ASN A 347 -2.98 16.71 -12.71
C ASN A 347 -3.21 16.46 -11.22
N SER A 348 -3.21 15.20 -10.78
CA SER A 348 -3.42 14.83 -9.38
C SER A 348 -2.31 15.39 -8.49
N LEU A 349 -1.05 15.20 -8.89
CA LEU A 349 0.12 15.78 -8.22
C LEU A 349 0.05 17.31 -8.16
N ALA A 350 -0.23 17.95 -9.30
CA ALA A 350 -0.33 19.41 -9.40
C ALA A 350 -1.39 19.98 -8.44
N LYS A 351 -2.55 19.32 -8.33
CA LYS A 351 -3.65 19.72 -7.42
C LYS A 351 -3.29 19.58 -5.95
N VAL A 352 -2.60 18.49 -5.58
CA VAL A 352 -2.14 18.29 -4.20
C VAL A 352 -1.08 19.34 -3.87
N PHE A 353 -0.06 19.48 -4.72
CA PHE A 353 1.02 20.43 -4.51
C PHE A 353 0.50 21.86 -4.41
N ALA A 354 -0.42 22.30 -5.28
CA ALA A 354 -0.96 23.67 -5.26
C ALA A 354 -1.65 24.03 -3.92
N LYS A 355 -2.09 23.04 -3.14
CA LYS A 355 -2.70 23.25 -1.81
C LYS A 355 -1.70 23.15 -0.65
N SER A 356 -0.48 22.68 -0.91
CA SER A 356 0.59 22.53 0.08
C SER A 356 1.01 23.87 0.68
N THR A 357 1.60 23.81 1.88
CA THR A 357 2.15 24.96 2.59
C THR A 357 3.27 25.61 1.78
N ARG A 358 4.13 24.80 1.15
CA ARG A 358 5.21 25.23 0.25
C ARG A 358 4.68 26.03 -0.94
N ALA A 359 3.63 25.54 -1.60
CA ALA A 359 3.08 26.23 -2.77
C ALA A 359 2.49 27.60 -2.42
N LYS A 360 1.90 27.76 -1.23
CA LYS A 360 1.38 29.06 -0.77
C LYS A 360 2.50 30.08 -0.59
N THR A 361 3.66 29.65 -0.11
CA THR A 361 4.85 30.49 0.07
C THR A 361 5.51 30.82 -1.27
N GLU A 362 5.67 29.82 -2.16
CA GLU A 362 6.38 29.98 -3.45
C GLU A 362 5.50 30.64 -4.54
N PHE A 363 4.18 30.46 -4.47
CA PHE A 363 3.21 30.87 -5.51
C PHE A 363 1.94 31.57 -4.94
N PRO A 364 2.06 32.74 -4.28
CA PRO A 364 0.95 33.35 -3.53
C PRO A 364 -0.23 33.86 -4.37
N ARG A 365 -0.09 34.01 -5.69
CA ARG A 365 -1.06 34.77 -6.53
C ARG A 365 -2.05 33.93 -7.34
N HIS A 366 -1.77 32.66 -7.69
CA HIS A 366 -2.74 31.85 -8.47
C HIS A 366 -2.43 30.34 -8.48
N LEU A 367 -3.38 29.53 -8.01
CA LEU A 367 -3.26 28.06 -7.97
C LEU A 367 -3.01 27.45 -9.36
N LEU A 368 -3.75 27.88 -10.40
CA LEU A 368 -3.59 27.33 -11.75
C LEU A 368 -2.22 27.62 -12.40
N TYR A 369 -1.50 28.69 -11.98
CA TYR A 369 -0.10 28.88 -12.43
C TYR A 369 0.83 27.90 -11.74
N CYS A 370 0.62 27.64 -10.45
CA CYS A 370 1.36 26.62 -9.71
C CYS A 370 1.14 25.24 -10.34
N GLU A 371 -0.12 24.89 -10.64
CA GLU A 371 -0.42 23.63 -11.34
C GLU A 371 0.27 23.54 -12.70
N ALA A 372 0.26 24.61 -13.50
CA ALA A 372 0.94 24.63 -14.80
C ALA A 372 2.45 24.37 -14.67
N ILE A 373 3.10 24.94 -13.65
CA ILE A 373 4.52 24.70 -13.37
C ILE A 373 4.76 23.23 -13.01
N ILE A 374 3.93 22.65 -12.13
CA ILE A 374 4.09 21.25 -11.72
C ILE A 374 3.84 20.30 -12.89
N ILE A 375 2.83 20.54 -13.72
CA ILE A 375 2.57 19.75 -14.93
C ILE A 375 3.78 19.74 -15.87
N ALA A 376 4.43 20.90 -16.05
CA ALA A 376 5.63 20.99 -16.86
C ALA A 376 6.82 20.25 -16.21
N ARG A 377 7.00 20.36 -14.88
CA ARG A 377 8.03 19.64 -14.13
C ARG A 377 7.83 18.13 -14.13
N VAL A 378 6.58 17.65 -14.11
CA VAL A 378 6.26 16.21 -14.25
C VAL A 378 6.71 15.68 -15.59
N LEU A 379 6.50 16.44 -16.68
CA LEU A 379 6.98 16.04 -17.99
C LEU A 379 8.51 16.04 -18.06
N GLN A 380 9.18 16.99 -17.39
CA GLN A 380 10.64 17.03 -17.34
C GLN A 380 11.24 15.89 -16.51
N ASP A 381 10.77 15.68 -15.28
CA ASP A 381 11.29 14.68 -14.37
C ASP A 381 10.22 14.33 -13.32
N PRO A 382 9.53 13.18 -13.50
CA PRO A 382 8.54 12.70 -12.55
C PRO A 382 9.11 12.45 -11.15
N LEU A 383 10.33 11.92 -11.01
CA LEU A 383 10.93 11.63 -9.71
C LEU A 383 11.04 12.91 -8.87
N ILE A 384 11.63 13.95 -9.46
CA ILE A 384 11.78 15.25 -8.81
C ILE A 384 10.41 15.86 -8.51
N ALA A 385 9.47 15.80 -9.47
CA ALA A 385 8.14 16.39 -9.30
C ALA A 385 7.34 15.74 -8.17
N TYR A 386 7.28 14.41 -8.11
CA TYR A 386 6.56 13.69 -7.04
C TYR A 386 7.27 13.81 -5.69
N SER A 387 8.61 13.85 -5.67
CA SER A 387 9.35 13.98 -4.43
C SER A 387 8.92 15.24 -3.66
N GLN A 388 8.51 16.32 -4.33
CA GLN A 388 8.09 17.57 -3.67
C GLN A 388 6.90 17.43 -2.71
N LEU A 389 6.15 16.32 -2.76
CA LEU A 389 5.09 16.01 -1.79
C LEU A 389 5.59 15.27 -0.54
N CYS A 390 6.84 14.80 -0.53
CA CYS A 390 7.48 14.18 0.63
C CYS A 390 8.01 15.26 1.56
N ASN A 391 7.09 15.84 2.33
CA ASN A 391 7.32 16.93 3.26
C ASN A 391 6.78 16.56 4.64
N ALA A 392 6.96 17.44 5.63
CA ALA A 392 6.49 17.22 6.99
C ALA A 392 4.96 17.09 7.11
N ASP A 393 4.20 17.61 6.14
CA ASP A 393 2.73 17.52 6.08
C ASP A 393 2.24 16.21 5.42
N GLU A 394 3.17 15.34 4.99
CA GLU A 394 2.92 14.04 4.34
C GLU A 394 1.96 14.15 3.15
N ASP A 395 2.09 15.23 2.36
CA ASP A 395 1.21 15.49 1.22
C ASP A 395 1.17 14.33 0.21
N ILE A 396 2.22 13.52 0.15
CA ILE A 396 2.32 12.32 -0.68
C ILE A 396 1.20 11.30 -0.41
N LEU A 397 0.67 11.24 0.82
CA LEU A 397 -0.43 10.35 1.20
C LEU A 397 -1.78 10.81 0.64
N LYS A 398 -1.89 12.07 0.19
CA LYS A 398 -3.11 12.65 -0.37
C LYS A 398 -3.34 12.26 -1.84
N LEU A 399 -2.35 11.63 -2.48
CA LEU A 399 -2.51 11.01 -3.79
C LEU A 399 -3.28 9.69 -3.67
N LYS A 400 -4.10 9.40 -4.68
CA LYS A 400 -4.89 8.18 -4.74
C LYS A 400 -4.17 7.12 -5.56
N TYR A 401 -3.50 6.19 -4.88
CA TYR A 401 -2.81 5.04 -5.46
C TYR A 401 -3.73 3.82 -5.59
N HIS A 402 -4.54 3.58 -4.56
CA HIS A 402 -5.44 2.43 -4.49
C HIS A 402 -6.75 2.82 -3.79
N PRO A 403 -7.93 2.31 -4.22
CA PRO A 403 -9.22 2.63 -3.59
C PRO A 403 -9.31 2.35 -2.09
N LEU A 404 -8.54 1.38 -1.59
CA LEU A 404 -8.53 0.95 -0.17
C LEU A 404 -7.29 1.39 0.59
N GLN A 405 -6.48 2.32 0.08
CA GLN A 405 -5.25 2.74 0.77
C GLN A 405 -5.51 3.33 2.17
N GLU A 406 -6.71 3.89 2.40
CA GLU A 406 -7.13 4.45 3.69
C GLU A 406 -7.35 3.36 4.77
N GLN A 407 -7.37 2.09 4.38
CA GLN A 407 -7.48 0.94 5.29
C GLN A 407 -6.12 0.43 5.77
N LEU A 408 -5.03 1.09 5.36
CA LEU A 408 -3.68 0.85 5.86
C LEU A 408 -3.36 1.83 6.98
N SER A 409 -2.43 1.46 7.86
CA SER A 409 -1.82 2.45 8.74
C SER A 409 -1.04 3.47 7.91
N LYS A 410 -1.00 4.72 8.36
CA LYS A 410 -0.30 5.80 7.63
C LYS A 410 1.19 5.50 7.58
N GLU A 411 1.73 5.00 8.68
CA GLU A 411 3.14 4.67 8.87
C GLU A 411 3.58 3.57 7.89
N GLU A 412 2.81 2.47 7.78
CA GLU A 412 3.15 1.37 6.87
C GLU A 412 3.06 1.79 5.40
N LEU A 413 2.06 2.62 5.04
CA LEU A 413 1.93 3.13 3.68
C LEU A 413 3.09 4.07 3.35
N LEU A 414 3.40 5.03 4.24
CA LEU A 414 4.47 5.99 4.05
C LEU A 414 5.83 5.31 3.91
N GLU A 415 6.12 4.33 4.77
CA GLU A 415 7.33 3.50 4.68
C GLU A 415 7.45 2.83 3.30
N GLY A 416 6.37 2.23 2.80
CA GLY A 416 6.34 1.61 1.48
C GLY A 416 6.60 2.61 0.35
N LEU A 417 5.95 3.78 0.38
CA LEU A 417 6.13 4.82 -0.63
C LEU A 417 7.56 5.39 -0.59
N TYR A 418 8.12 5.61 0.59
CA TYR A 418 9.49 6.11 0.74
C TYR A 418 10.52 5.11 0.25
N LEU A 419 10.31 3.81 0.47
CA LEU A 419 11.16 2.78 -0.10
C LEU A 419 11.19 2.83 -1.63
N VAL A 420 10.06 3.13 -2.28
CA VAL A 420 10.02 3.32 -3.75
C VAL A 420 10.86 4.53 -4.17
N PHE A 421 10.78 5.66 -3.44
CA PHE A 421 11.63 6.82 -3.69
C PHE A 421 13.12 6.51 -3.48
N VAL A 422 13.48 5.82 -2.41
CA VAL A 422 14.86 5.39 -2.14
C VAL A 422 15.37 4.54 -3.30
N ASN A 423 14.65 3.48 -3.67
CA ASN A 423 15.08 2.59 -4.74
C ASN A 423 15.29 3.36 -6.06
N ARG A 424 14.32 4.20 -6.45
CA ARG A 424 14.39 4.94 -7.71
C ARG A 424 15.46 6.04 -7.69
N THR A 425 15.61 6.74 -6.57
CA THR A 425 16.60 7.82 -6.41
C THR A 425 18.01 7.27 -6.50
N ASN A 426 18.29 6.14 -5.85
CA ASN A 426 19.62 5.53 -5.87
C ASN A 426 19.90 4.79 -7.19
N GLU A 427 18.89 4.25 -7.87
CA GLU A 427 19.04 3.70 -9.22
C GLU A 427 19.47 4.79 -10.23
N LEU A 428 18.92 6.00 -10.10
CA LEU A 428 19.23 7.11 -10.98
C LEU A 428 20.50 7.84 -10.56
N GLY A 429 20.67 8.10 -9.26
CA GLY A 429 21.69 8.98 -8.67
C GLY A 429 21.30 10.45 -8.76
N VAL A 430 21.79 11.26 -7.81
CA VAL A 430 21.37 12.66 -7.61
C VAL A 430 22.53 13.62 -7.84
N ASP A 431 22.32 14.64 -8.66
CA ASP A 431 23.26 15.76 -8.79
C ASP A 431 23.06 16.77 -7.64
N ILE A 432 24.03 16.83 -6.72
CA ILE A 432 23.96 17.71 -5.55
C ILE A 432 24.12 19.18 -5.94
N ASN A 433 24.93 19.50 -6.95
CA ASN A 433 25.08 20.88 -7.42
C ASN A 433 23.77 21.40 -8.00
N ARG A 434 23.05 20.56 -8.76
CA ARG A 434 21.70 20.89 -9.22
C ARG A 434 20.73 21.13 -8.06
N ALA A 435 20.79 20.30 -7.02
CA ALA A 435 19.98 20.46 -5.80
C ALA A 435 20.23 21.78 -5.07
N ILE A 436 21.49 22.23 -5.03
CA ILE A 436 21.89 23.50 -4.41
C ILE A 436 21.34 24.70 -5.20
N HIS A 437 21.52 24.70 -6.53
CA HIS A 437 21.12 25.80 -7.40
C HIS A 437 19.62 25.89 -7.61
N HIS A 438 18.93 24.75 -7.62
CA HIS A 438 17.49 24.67 -7.90
C HIS A 438 16.73 24.01 -6.74
N PRO A 439 16.17 24.80 -5.79
CA PRO A 439 15.54 24.30 -4.57
C PRO A 439 14.36 23.33 -4.76
N HIS A 440 13.75 23.31 -5.94
CA HIS A 440 12.67 22.37 -6.28
C HIS A 440 13.19 20.95 -6.54
N THR A 441 14.50 20.79 -6.80
CA THR A 441 15.16 19.51 -7.01
C THR A 441 15.78 18.94 -5.73
N ALA A 442 15.98 19.75 -4.69
CA ALA A 442 16.63 19.32 -3.46
C ALA A 442 15.89 18.23 -2.67
N ASN A 443 14.58 18.06 -2.86
CA ASN A 443 13.80 17.14 -2.03
C ASN A 443 14.14 15.66 -2.27
N VAL A 444 14.75 15.31 -3.41
CA VAL A 444 15.18 13.92 -3.68
C VAL A 444 16.41 13.53 -2.85
N VAL A 445 17.18 14.49 -2.33
CA VAL A 445 18.42 14.23 -1.59
C VAL A 445 18.16 13.42 -0.32
N GLN A 446 16.98 13.58 0.30
CA GLN A 446 16.58 12.81 1.48
C GLN A 446 16.46 11.30 1.24
N PHE A 447 16.37 10.87 -0.02
CA PHE A 447 16.19 9.47 -0.41
C PHE A 447 17.49 8.80 -0.85
N ILE A 448 18.62 9.51 -0.81
CA ILE A 448 19.93 8.90 -1.03
C ILE A 448 20.25 7.95 0.13
N CYS A 449 20.78 6.76 -0.16
CA CYS A 449 21.18 5.79 0.86
C CYS A 449 22.09 6.43 1.92
N GLY A 450 21.82 6.14 3.20
CA GLY A 450 22.55 6.72 4.34
C GLY A 450 22.13 8.15 4.74
N LEU A 451 21.44 8.86 3.85
CA LEU A 451 20.78 10.13 4.15
C LEU A 451 19.35 9.91 4.63
N GLY A 452 18.76 10.99 5.11
CA GLY A 452 17.38 11.12 5.53
C GLY A 452 17.02 12.62 5.54
N PRO A 453 15.80 13.01 5.90
CA PRO A 453 15.36 14.40 5.80
C PRO A 453 16.31 15.38 6.53
N ILE A 454 16.72 15.04 7.75
CA ILE A 454 17.61 15.87 8.57
C ILE A 454 19.00 16.01 7.94
N LYS A 455 19.62 14.90 7.52
CA LYS A 455 20.98 14.91 6.95
C LYS A 455 21.02 15.56 5.57
N ALA A 456 19.99 15.35 4.76
CA ALA A 456 19.87 15.96 3.44
C ALA A 456 19.73 17.48 3.55
N GLU A 457 18.88 17.95 4.46
CA GLU A 457 18.75 19.38 4.73
C GLU A 457 20.07 19.99 5.22
N ALA A 458 20.74 19.35 6.18
CA ALA A 458 22.04 19.80 6.69
C ALA A 458 23.09 19.88 5.56
N LEU A 459 23.19 18.85 4.71
CA LEU A 459 24.11 18.81 3.58
C LEU A 459 23.90 19.99 2.62
N ILE A 460 22.64 20.21 2.20
CA ILE A 460 22.31 21.31 1.27
C ILE A 460 22.58 22.66 1.92
N GLN A 461 22.25 22.85 3.19
CA GLN A 461 22.52 24.10 3.92
C GLN A 461 24.02 24.37 4.05
N THR A 462 24.83 23.38 4.39
CA THR A 462 26.30 23.54 4.51
C THR A 462 26.92 23.96 3.18
N LEU A 463 26.54 23.31 2.07
CA LEU A 463 27.07 23.66 0.75
C LEU A 463 26.61 25.06 0.29
N GLN A 464 25.36 25.43 0.58
CA GLN A 464 24.83 26.78 0.30
C GLN A 464 25.56 27.88 1.09
N GLN A 465 25.80 27.67 2.39
CA GLN A 465 26.46 28.64 3.27
C GLN A 465 27.91 28.90 2.88
N ASN A 466 28.62 27.86 2.47
CA ASN A 466 30.02 27.97 2.07
C ASN A 466 30.19 28.53 0.65
N HIS A 467 29.10 28.74 -0.09
CA HIS A 467 29.11 29.06 -1.53
C HIS A 467 30.00 28.09 -2.35
N GLN A 468 30.06 26.83 -1.91
CA GLN A 468 30.89 25.81 -2.50
C GLN A 468 30.05 24.93 -3.41
N GLN A 469 30.49 24.80 -4.67
CA GLN A 469 30.07 23.69 -5.50
C GLN A 469 30.83 22.44 -5.04
N LEU A 470 30.17 21.29 -5.10
CA LEU A 470 30.83 20.01 -4.87
C LEU A 470 31.64 19.65 -6.11
N GLU A 471 32.96 19.60 -6.00
CA GLU A 471 33.88 19.31 -7.11
C GLU A 471 34.25 17.83 -7.18
N ASN A 472 34.41 17.20 -6.01
CA ASN A 472 34.67 15.77 -5.87
C ASN A 472 33.96 15.22 -4.63
N ARG A 473 33.76 13.90 -4.58
CA ARG A 473 33.04 13.25 -3.47
C ARG A 473 33.79 13.34 -2.14
N SER A 474 35.12 13.39 -2.13
CA SER A 474 35.93 13.50 -0.91
C SER A 474 35.60 14.76 -0.08
N GLN A 475 35.13 15.83 -0.74
CA GLN A 475 34.63 17.04 -0.07
C GLN A 475 33.41 16.78 0.84
N LEU A 476 32.65 15.70 0.62
CA LEU A 476 31.55 15.32 1.51
C LEU A 476 32.06 14.96 2.92
N GLU A 477 33.19 14.27 3.01
CA GLU A 477 33.82 13.96 4.30
C GLU A 477 34.53 15.18 4.88
N THR A 478 35.34 15.88 4.07
CA THR A 478 36.21 16.95 4.58
C THR A 478 35.44 18.24 4.88
N ASN A 479 34.56 18.67 3.97
CA ASN A 479 33.91 19.99 4.01
C ASN A 479 32.47 19.92 4.52
N CYS A 480 31.76 18.81 4.26
CA CYS A 480 30.41 18.61 4.78
C CYS A 480 30.37 17.82 6.09
N HIS A 481 31.54 17.45 6.63
CA HIS A 481 31.70 16.70 7.89
C HIS A 481 30.84 15.43 7.94
N MET A 482 30.69 14.76 6.79
CA MET A 482 29.94 13.53 6.69
C MET A 482 30.72 12.40 7.36
N GLY A 483 30.08 11.69 8.29
CA GLY A 483 30.72 10.55 8.95
C GLY A 483 31.00 9.38 7.99
N PRO A 484 32.04 8.57 8.23
CA PRO A 484 32.56 7.59 7.25
C PRO A 484 31.51 6.58 6.79
N LYS A 485 30.68 6.06 7.71
CA LYS A 485 29.57 5.15 7.35
C LYS A 485 28.51 5.80 6.48
N VAL A 486 28.26 7.10 6.66
CA VAL A 486 27.25 7.81 5.86
C VAL A 486 27.81 8.07 4.46
N PHE A 487 29.09 8.43 4.38
CA PHE A 487 29.81 8.60 3.13
C PHE A 487 29.84 7.29 2.31
N GLU A 488 30.26 6.18 2.92
CA GLU A 488 30.24 4.84 2.31
C GLU A 488 28.85 4.48 1.76
N ASN A 489 27.78 4.81 2.48
CA ASN A 489 26.43 4.51 2.00
C ASN A 489 25.93 5.42 0.86
N CYS A 490 26.41 6.67 0.76
CA CYS A 490 25.82 7.67 -0.13
C CYS A 490 26.70 8.03 -1.35
N ALA A 491 28.02 7.87 -1.25
CA ALA A 491 28.99 8.39 -2.21
C ALA A 491 28.71 7.90 -3.63
N GLY A 492 28.43 6.60 -3.81
CA GLY A 492 28.14 5.99 -5.12
C GLY A 492 26.88 6.54 -5.80
N PHE A 493 25.97 7.17 -5.06
CA PHE A 493 24.68 7.69 -5.56
C PHE A 493 24.69 9.21 -5.76
N ILE A 494 25.70 9.91 -5.23
CA ILE A 494 25.92 11.33 -5.45
C ILE A 494 26.68 11.52 -6.77
N LYS A 495 26.08 12.28 -7.68
CA LYS A 495 26.66 12.68 -8.95
C LYS A 495 27.17 14.10 -8.87
N ILE A 496 28.22 14.37 -9.62
CA ILE A 496 28.76 15.71 -9.84
C ILE A 496 28.69 15.96 -11.35
N GLY A 497 27.75 16.80 -11.77
CA GLY A 497 27.54 17.11 -13.18
C GLY A 497 28.71 17.87 -13.79
N LYS A 498 29.18 17.44 -14.98
CA LYS A 498 30.26 18.12 -15.73
C LYS A 498 29.92 19.57 -16.10
N THR A 499 28.66 19.86 -16.38
CA THR A 499 28.18 21.20 -16.79
C THR A 499 28.13 22.19 -15.62
N SER A 500 28.17 21.71 -14.38
CA SER A 500 28.06 22.54 -13.17
C SER A 500 29.36 23.28 -12.84
N LEU A 501 30.49 22.72 -13.29
CA LEU A 501 31.83 23.26 -13.15
C LEU A 501 32.11 24.06 -14.43
N GLY A 502 32.06 25.39 -14.38
CA GLY A 502 32.21 26.24 -15.58
C GLY A 502 33.51 25.97 -16.35
N ASP A 503 33.56 26.40 -17.63
CA ASP A 503 34.64 26.17 -18.63
C ASP A 503 36.09 26.50 -18.19
N GLY A 504 36.30 27.03 -16.98
CA GLY A 504 37.62 27.38 -16.43
C GLY A 504 38.25 26.33 -15.52
N VAL A 505 37.58 25.21 -15.23
CA VAL A 505 38.10 24.15 -14.34
C VAL A 505 38.33 22.87 -15.15
N GLU A 506 39.42 22.84 -15.92
CA GLU A 506 39.97 21.59 -16.49
C GLU A 506 40.56 20.66 -15.41
N SER A 507 40.46 21.00 -14.11
CA SER A 507 40.95 20.16 -13.03
C SER A 507 39.91 19.13 -12.59
N SER A 508 40.16 17.88 -12.98
CA SER A 508 39.90 16.68 -12.16
C SER A 508 38.45 16.42 -11.73
N VAL A 509 37.51 16.39 -12.67
CA VAL A 509 36.38 15.45 -12.51
C VAL A 509 36.93 14.06 -12.74
N GLU A 510 37.14 13.29 -11.68
CA GLU A 510 37.51 11.88 -11.84
C GLU A 510 36.40 11.18 -12.62
N VAL A 511 36.76 10.55 -13.75
CA VAL A 511 35.81 9.85 -14.64
C VAL A 511 35.01 8.76 -13.90
N LEU A 512 35.46 8.37 -12.70
CA LEU A 512 34.87 7.39 -11.79
C LEU A 512 33.62 7.91 -11.04
N ASP A 513 33.38 9.23 -10.98
CA ASP A 513 32.26 9.85 -10.25
C ASP A 513 30.87 9.68 -10.93
N ALA A 514 30.79 8.83 -11.96
CA ALA A 514 29.56 8.58 -12.70
C ALA A 514 28.63 7.54 -12.04
N ARG A 515 29.18 6.58 -11.28
CA ARG A 515 28.47 5.47 -10.56
C ARG A 515 29.39 4.44 -9.90
N VAL A 516 30.71 4.52 -10.12
CA VAL A 516 31.67 3.63 -9.45
C VAL A 516 31.74 4.09 -8.00
N HIS A 517 31.71 3.14 -7.07
CA HIS A 517 31.93 3.45 -5.65
C HIS A 517 33.36 4.00 -5.48
N SER A 518 33.57 4.83 -4.46
CA SER A 518 34.90 5.41 -4.19
C SER A 518 35.92 4.38 -3.64
N ASP A 519 35.50 3.12 -3.45
CA ASP A 519 36.32 2.01 -2.91
C ASP A 519 36.75 1.03 -4.01
#